data_AF-A0A7R7XKY4-F1
#
_entry.id   AF-A0A7R7XKY4-F1
#
_cell.length_a   1.000
_cell.length_b   1.000
_cell.length_c   1.000
_cell.angle_alpha   90.00
_cell.angle_beta   90.00
_cell.angle_gamma   90.00
#
_symmetry.space_group_name_H-M   'P 1'
#
loop_
_entity.id
_entity.type
_entity.pdbx_description
1 polymer ?
#
loop_
_entity_poly.entity_id
_entity_poly.type
_entity_poly.pdbx_seq_one_letter_code
_entity_poly.pdbx_strand_id
1 'polypeptide(L)'
;MLFLSKHFSTKYLPLFCVLSKHRLQSCDTVLSRGIEARWQPLGLAVPTTLSARIMEKQDAQTAFSLVAACQKNHWKLHRTDCRSELNKSTWMPAWVEEKRSPKLQPAFGPNKDFMGDMPAFDLLKLDDNEGRGYDKHLRLLFAASGDLRNVVKTVVELPNEFNGTLEITINDNDNDIVCRNVLLLLIALDAGEDDEVIECMIHMWYSAFVRESDIRVLNRFRPLIEEVCDDYLLSGCGHSAGREWTFGKCGLMPILKKESWERLLSFLDAPFGYTPTLAHKARTLATKVKSRKDCRERFLYNQPPAHRVAHEKFCDDGMLLPFAASREGFCIPNPTFYQHWAQWPMKDDASPMAGWPSEEVFATYTGPATADVYGKLYFYLRRMFKTFRDRLRSSKILIELPEQCAAPLPTIFEDSCFDRIDISNLADAGLFGIKRTLSLMVPLLRQPSENPHATLVTLFMGAVGRTVNESDREREIGSKSEGWRRLRQYMPDFKHHVLTLSHPECGRLNAAMQLVANHDIVFDRYMENHNFTEAAESVGATVKKDHTIIEKWPFKVKLRPGQPGAQEEFDRLLRDRCLGQECFVEWKRVDKNATDKTEKTDKIDRAPRMPKIGKLAI
;
A
#
# COMPACT_ATOMS: atom_id res chain seq x y z
N MET A 1 -6.98 57.96 25.14
CA MET A 1 -8.39 57.65 24.83
C MET A 1 -8.46 57.32 23.34
N LEU A 2 -8.17 56.08 22.96
CA LEU A 2 -9.16 55.02 22.65
C LEU A 2 -10.11 55.40 21.52
N PHE A 3 -9.81 54.96 20.30
CA PHE A 3 -10.65 54.03 19.51
C PHE A 3 -9.88 53.56 18.27
N LEU A 4 -9.39 52.32 18.29
CA LEU A 4 -8.88 51.58 17.15
C LEU A 4 -10.00 50.64 16.67
N SER A 5 -10.47 50.82 15.44
CA SER A 5 -11.35 49.88 14.74
C SER A 5 -10.48 48.98 13.86
N LYS A 6 -10.36 47.70 14.24
CA LYS A 6 -9.76 46.64 13.43
C LYS A 6 -10.83 46.03 12.53
N HIS A 7 -10.63 46.11 11.22
CA HIS A 7 -11.21 45.18 10.25
C HIS A 7 -10.51 43.83 10.39
N PHE A 8 -11.27 42.76 10.64
CA PHE A 8 -10.85 41.38 10.40
C PHE A 8 -11.88 40.72 9.47
N SER A 9 -11.39 40.33 8.29
CA SER A 9 -12.09 39.51 7.30
C SER A 9 -11.77 38.05 7.59
N THR A 10 -12.73 37.31 8.14
CA THR A 10 -12.66 35.84 8.24
C THR A 10 -13.39 35.22 7.04
N LYS A 11 -12.63 34.79 6.03
CA LYS A 11 -13.02 33.76 5.07
C LYS A 11 -12.37 32.44 5.50
N TYR A 12 -13.08 31.34 5.20
CA TYR A 12 -12.67 29.93 5.26
C TYR A 12 -12.82 29.20 6.60
N LEU A 13 -13.97 28.52 6.75
CA LEU A 13 -14.13 27.29 7.53
C LEU A 13 -15.30 26.49 6.89
N PRO A 14 -15.09 25.28 6.35
CA PRO A 14 -16.20 24.40 6.03
C PRO A 14 -16.47 23.46 7.23
N LEU A 15 -17.56 23.73 7.97
CA LEU A 15 -18.14 22.77 8.91
C LEU A 15 -18.79 21.62 8.13
N PHE A 16 -18.34 20.39 8.36
CA PHE A 16 -18.98 19.17 7.86
C PHE A 16 -19.58 18.38 9.02
N CYS A 17 -20.90 18.18 9.01
CA CYS A 17 -21.56 17.21 9.87
C CYS A 17 -22.85 16.70 9.22
N VAL A 18 -22.95 15.40 8.91
CA VAL A 18 -24.20 14.71 8.57
C VAL A 18 -24.12 13.24 9.01
N LEU A 19 -25.23 12.68 9.50
CA LEU A 19 -25.41 11.27 9.86
C LEU A 19 -26.34 10.59 8.85
N SER A 20 -26.08 9.32 8.49
CA SER A 20 -26.98 8.52 7.64
C SER A 20 -27.96 7.70 8.49
N LYS A 21 -29.22 7.65 8.03
CA LYS A 21 -30.30 6.83 8.62
C LYS A 21 -30.12 5.37 8.21
N HIS A 22 -29.75 4.49 9.13
CA HIS A 22 -30.27 3.12 9.23
C HIS A 22 -29.93 2.47 10.59
N ARG A 23 -30.96 1.88 11.23
CA ARG A 23 -30.99 1.16 12.52
C ARG A 23 -30.86 1.97 13.80
N LEU A 24 -32.00 2.49 14.26
CA LEU A 24 -32.31 2.57 15.69
C LEU A 24 -33.40 1.53 15.99
N GLN A 25 -32.98 0.34 16.42
CA GLN A 25 -33.79 -0.53 17.25
C GLN A 25 -32.86 -1.36 18.13
N SER A 26 -33.08 -1.18 19.45
CA SER A 26 -32.52 -1.86 20.62
C SER A 26 -31.00 -1.77 20.86
N CYS A 27 -30.61 -0.93 21.83
CA CYS A 27 -29.58 -1.23 22.83
C CYS A 27 -29.69 -0.21 23.98
N ASP A 28 -30.77 -0.30 24.76
CA ASP A 28 -30.83 0.31 26.09
C ASP A 28 -30.20 -0.66 27.08
N THR A 29 -28.89 -0.58 27.30
CA THR A 29 -28.19 -0.80 28.59
C THR A 29 -26.68 -0.84 28.39
N VAL A 30 -25.95 -0.36 29.41
CA VAL A 30 -24.49 -0.37 29.55
C VAL A 30 -23.75 0.84 28.96
N LEU A 31 -24.06 2.03 29.47
CA LEU A 31 -23.09 3.13 29.58
C LEU A 31 -23.32 3.88 30.90
N SER A 32 -23.05 3.17 31.98
CA SER A 32 -22.95 3.75 33.32
C SER A 32 -21.82 3.05 34.05
N ARG A 33 -20.58 3.52 33.83
CA ARG A 33 -19.45 3.49 34.77
C ARG A 33 -18.20 4.05 34.10
N GLY A 34 -17.65 5.12 34.67
CA GLY A 34 -16.21 5.35 34.63
C GLY A 34 -15.68 6.59 33.93
N ILE A 35 -16.24 7.79 34.16
CA ILE A 35 -15.43 9.02 34.10
C ILE A 35 -15.82 9.89 35.31
N GLU A 36 -15.05 9.78 36.38
CA GLU A 36 -14.99 10.76 37.47
C GLU A 36 -13.53 11.11 37.75
N ALA A 37 -13.32 12.35 38.22
CA ALA A 37 -12.08 13.03 38.58
C ALA A 37 -11.35 13.71 37.38
N ARG A 38 -11.19 15.03 37.29
CA ARG A 38 -11.22 16.15 38.24
C ARG A 38 -11.55 17.44 37.51
N TRP A 39 -12.57 18.20 37.94
CA TRP A 39 -12.59 19.67 37.91
C TRP A 39 -13.62 20.14 38.94
N GLN A 40 -13.19 20.97 39.90
CA GLN A 40 -14.06 21.73 40.82
C GLN A 40 -13.85 23.24 40.56
N PRO A 41 -14.81 24.10 40.93
CA PRO A 41 -15.54 24.89 39.94
C PRO A 41 -15.31 26.41 40.08
N LEU A 42 -15.38 27.13 38.96
CA LEU A 42 -15.78 28.54 38.97
C LEU A 42 -17.22 28.59 38.49
N GLY A 43 -18.10 29.02 39.39
CA GLY A 43 -19.55 28.94 39.25
C GLY A 43 -20.07 29.68 38.01
N LEU A 44 -20.82 28.93 37.20
CA LEU A 44 -21.88 29.41 36.32
C LEU A 44 -22.87 28.24 36.20
N ALA A 45 -24.16 28.53 36.28
CA ALA A 45 -25.24 27.58 36.44
C ALA A 45 -25.21 26.45 35.38
N VAL A 46 -25.30 25.21 35.84
CA VAL A 46 -25.50 24.03 34.98
C VAL A 46 -26.91 24.13 34.37
N PRO A 47 -27.08 24.11 33.03
CA PRO A 47 -28.40 24.04 32.43
C PRO A 47 -29.06 22.72 32.83
N THR A 48 -30.28 22.78 33.32
CA THR A 48 -31.10 21.60 33.60
C THR A 48 -31.14 20.67 32.38
N THR A 49 -31.23 19.36 32.62
CA THR A 49 -31.27 18.27 31.62
C THR A 49 -32.29 18.47 30.48
N LEU A 50 -33.24 19.38 30.63
CA LEU A 50 -34.17 19.80 29.58
C LEU A 50 -33.53 20.74 28.55
N SER A 51 -32.69 21.69 28.97
CA SER A 51 -31.99 22.64 28.09
C SER A 51 -30.95 21.96 27.20
N ALA A 52 -30.21 20.98 27.75
CA ALA A 52 -29.26 20.17 26.97
C ALA A 52 -29.99 19.33 25.90
N ARG A 53 -31.14 18.73 26.24
CA ARG A 53 -31.97 17.97 25.29
C ARG A 53 -32.64 18.86 24.23
N ILE A 54 -32.94 20.12 24.54
CA ILE A 54 -33.50 21.09 23.59
C ILE A 54 -32.40 21.57 22.63
N MET A 55 -31.20 21.86 23.12
CA MET A 55 -30.03 22.21 22.28
C MET A 55 -29.64 21.04 21.37
N GLU A 56 -29.56 19.82 21.88
CA GLU A 56 -29.23 18.63 21.10
C GLU A 56 -30.30 18.32 20.02
N LYS A 57 -31.58 18.57 20.33
CA LYS A 57 -32.66 18.50 19.33
C LYS A 57 -32.60 19.63 18.31
N GLN A 58 -32.29 20.86 18.71
CA GLN A 58 -32.12 21.99 17.79
C GLN A 58 -30.92 21.80 16.87
N ASP A 59 -29.80 21.28 17.38
CA ASP A 59 -28.60 20.96 16.61
C ASP A 59 -28.87 19.80 15.64
N ALA A 60 -29.57 18.76 16.08
CA ALA A 60 -29.99 17.66 15.21
C ALA A 60 -30.99 18.12 14.13
N GLN A 61 -31.91 19.03 14.46
CA GLN A 61 -32.89 19.57 13.51
C GLN A 61 -32.25 20.53 12.49
N THR A 62 -31.29 21.34 12.93
CA THR A 62 -30.50 22.25 12.08
C THR A 62 -29.58 21.44 11.17
N ALA A 63 -28.91 20.41 11.69
CA ALA A 63 -28.14 19.45 10.89
C ALA A 63 -29.06 18.76 9.86
N PHE A 64 -30.24 18.27 10.26
CA PHE A 64 -31.18 17.63 9.34
C PHE A 64 -31.72 18.57 8.26
N SER A 65 -31.97 19.85 8.57
CA SER A 65 -32.40 20.83 7.56
C SER A 65 -31.28 21.18 6.58
N LEU A 66 -30.03 21.27 7.05
CA LEU A 66 -28.84 21.47 6.21
C LEU A 66 -28.59 20.27 5.28
N VAL A 67 -28.83 19.04 5.76
CA VAL A 67 -28.76 17.81 4.96
C VAL A 67 -29.79 17.80 3.84
N ALA A 68 -31.04 18.12 4.16
CA ALA A 68 -32.13 18.14 3.18
C ALA A 68 -31.91 19.22 2.11
N ALA A 69 -31.38 20.39 2.50
CA ALA A 69 -31.04 21.46 1.57
C ALA A 69 -29.84 21.08 0.68
N CYS A 70 -28.77 20.55 1.26
CA CYS A 70 -27.60 20.06 0.52
C CYS A 70 -27.99 18.93 -0.46
N GLN A 71 -28.77 17.96 0.00
CA GLN A 71 -29.29 16.89 -0.85
C GLN A 71 -30.09 17.45 -2.02
N LYS A 72 -31.02 18.37 -1.79
CA LYS A 72 -31.82 19.00 -2.87
C LYS A 72 -30.96 19.77 -3.86
N ASN A 73 -29.99 20.55 -3.38
CA ASN A 73 -29.10 21.35 -4.21
C ASN A 73 -28.20 20.47 -5.09
N HIS A 74 -27.67 19.38 -4.53
CA HIS A 74 -26.75 18.49 -5.23
C HIS A 74 -27.46 17.30 -5.90
N TRP A 75 -28.78 17.14 -5.74
CA TRP A 75 -29.57 16.03 -6.30
C TRP A 75 -29.40 15.91 -7.80
N LYS A 76 -29.42 17.04 -8.52
CA LYS A 76 -29.27 17.03 -9.98
C LYS A 76 -27.96 16.39 -10.44
N LEU A 77 -26.87 16.60 -9.71
CA LEU A 77 -25.55 16.05 -10.02
C LEU A 77 -25.45 14.58 -9.61
N HIS A 78 -25.81 14.23 -8.37
CA HIS A 78 -25.60 12.87 -7.87
C HIS A 78 -26.71 11.87 -8.21
N ARG A 79 -27.87 12.31 -8.72
CA ARG A 79 -28.99 11.42 -9.09
C ARG A 79 -28.55 10.36 -10.10
N THR A 80 -27.69 10.72 -11.05
CA THR A 80 -27.18 9.80 -12.07
C THR A 80 -26.37 8.68 -11.42
N ASP A 81 -25.43 9.04 -10.55
CA ASP A 81 -24.60 8.08 -9.81
C ASP A 81 -25.43 7.21 -8.87
N CYS A 82 -26.33 7.82 -8.12
CA CYS A 82 -27.21 7.14 -7.17
C CYS A 82 -28.14 6.12 -7.86
N ARG A 83 -28.59 6.43 -9.09
CA ARG A 83 -29.47 5.57 -9.90
C ARG A 83 -28.72 4.70 -10.89
N SER A 84 -27.38 4.69 -10.86
CA SER A 84 -26.57 3.83 -11.71
C SER A 84 -26.98 2.36 -11.54
N GLU A 85 -27.00 1.61 -12.63
CA GLU A 85 -27.21 0.16 -12.59
C GLU A 85 -26.16 -0.53 -11.71
N LEU A 86 -24.92 -0.03 -11.70
CA LEU A 86 -23.84 -0.53 -10.85
C LEU A 86 -24.13 -0.35 -9.36
N ASN A 87 -25.03 0.57 -8.99
CA ASN A 87 -25.42 0.81 -7.59
C ASN A 87 -26.55 -0.11 -7.11
N LYS A 88 -27.09 -0.99 -7.98
CA LYS A 88 -28.10 -1.97 -7.57
C LYS A 88 -27.45 -3.19 -6.93
N SER A 89 -28.03 -3.67 -5.84
CA SER A 89 -27.64 -4.96 -5.23
C SER A 89 -27.89 -6.14 -6.17
N THR A 90 -28.83 -6.01 -7.10
CA THR A 90 -29.22 -7.03 -8.08
C THR A 90 -28.44 -6.97 -9.40
N TRP A 91 -27.46 -6.07 -9.52
CA TRP A 91 -26.65 -5.96 -10.74
C TRP A 91 -25.90 -7.27 -11.01
N MET A 92 -25.87 -7.66 -12.28
CA MET A 92 -25.12 -8.82 -12.76
C MET A 92 -24.14 -8.39 -13.86
N PRO A 93 -22.99 -9.08 -14.00
CA PRO A 93 -22.10 -8.87 -15.12
C PRO A 93 -22.76 -9.17 -16.47
N ALA A 94 -22.31 -8.49 -17.52
CA ALA A 94 -22.95 -8.54 -18.84
C ALA A 94 -22.94 -9.95 -19.45
N TRP A 95 -21.90 -10.75 -19.20
CA TRP A 95 -21.85 -12.12 -19.71
C TRP A 95 -22.98 -13.02 -19.17
N VAL A 96 -23.53 -12.68 -18.00
CA VAL A 96 -24.65 -13.40 -17.38
C VAL A 96 -25.95 -13.09 -18.13
N GLU A 97 -26.20 -11.81 -18.39
CA GLU A 97 -27.36 -11.34 -19.16
C GLU A 97 -27.31 -11.86 -20.60
N GLU A 98 -26.11 -11.86 -21.18
CA GLU A 98 -25.80 -12.37 -22.53
C GLU A 98 -25.75 -13.91 -22.59
N LYS A 99 -25.92 -14.62 -21.46
CA LYS A 99 -25.88 -16.10 -21.35
C LYS A 99 -24.63 -16.74 -21.97
N ARG A 100 -23.47 -16.11 -21.78
CA ARG A 100 -22.18 -16.58 -22.29
C ARG A 100 -21.17 -16.83 -21.17
N SER A 101 -20.10 -17.55 -21.49
CA SER A 101 -18.97 -17.68 -20.57
C SER A 101 -18.16 -16.38 -20.51
N PRO A 102 -17.63 -16.00 -19.34
CA PRO A 102 -16.75 -14.86 -19.22
C PRO A 102 -15.42 -15.15 -19.93
N LYS A 103 -14.89 -14.13 -20.62
CA LYS A 103 -13.57 -14.16 -21.23
C LYS A 103 -12.51 -14.01 -20.14
N LEU A 104 -11.49 -14.85 -20.22
CA LEU A 104 -10.25 -14.71 -19.47
C LEU A 104 -9.19 -14.16 -20.42
N GLN A 105 -8.61 -13.02 -20.05
CA GLN A 105 -7.60 -12.33 -20.84
C GLN A 105 -6.46 -11.95 -19.91
N PRO A 106 -5.20 -11.92 -20.38
CA PRO A 106 -4.11 -11.33 -19.61
C PRO A 106 -4.36 -9.84 -19.35
N ALA A 107 -3.60 -9.23 -18.44
CA ALA A 107 -3.62 -7.78 -18.24
C ALA A 107 -3.27 -7.04 -19.54
N PHE A 108 -3.81 -5.83 -19.72
CA PHE A 108 -3.62 -5.02 -20.92
C PHE A 108 -2.91 -3.72 -20.59
N GLY A 109 -2.09 -3.23 -21.53
CA GLY A 109 -1.36 -1.97 -21.40
C GLY A 109 0.08 -2.15 -20.92
N PRO A 110 0.87 -1.06 -20.89
CA PRO A 110 2.23 -1.09 -20.39
C PRO A 110 2.27 -1.39 -18.89
N ASN A 111 3.42 -1.87 -18.40
CA ASN A 111 3.58 -2.30 -17.00
C ASN A 111 4.55 -1.39 -16.24
N LYS A 112 4.29 -0.08 -16.19
CA LYS A 112 5.00 0.80 -15.26
C LYS A 112 4.39 0.68 -13.87
N ASP A 113 5.21 0.41 -12.87
CA ASP A 113 4.77 0.21 -11.48
C ASP A 113 4.66 1.53 -10.71
N PHE A 114 4.02 2.54 -11.30
CA PHE A 114 3.80 3.86 -10.67
C PHE A 114 2.81 3.84 -9.49
N MET A 115 2.04 2.77 -9.38
CA MET A 115 1.15 2.49 -8.26
C MET A 115 1.43 1.07 -7.80
N GLY A 116 1.78 0.91 -6.53
CA GLY A 116 2.05 -0.40 -5.94
C GLY A 116 0.86 -1.34 -6.04
N ASP A 117 1.16 -2.60 -6.29
CA ASP A 117 0.18 -3.69 -6.39
C ASP A 117 0.09 -4.54 -5.12
N MET A 118 0.85 -4.18 -4.09
CA MET A 118 0.81 -4.74 -2.75
C MET A 118 0.55 -3.65 -1.71
N PRO A 119 -0.19 -3.95 -0.63
CA PRO A 119 -0.31 -3.04 0.50
C PRO A 119 1.04 -2.65 1.11
N ALA A 120 1.22 -1.36 1.39
CA ALA A 120 2.39 -0.83 2.07
C ALA A 120 2.59 -1.46 3.45
N PHE A 121 3.83 -1.74 3.81
CA PHE A 121 4.21 -2.19 5.15
C PHE A 121 5.42 -1.41 5.66
N ASP A 122 5.55 -1.38 6.98
CA ASP A 122 6.74 -0.83 7.64
C ASP A 122 7.86 -1.88 7.58
N LEU A 123 8.92 -1.59 6.84
CA LEU A 123 10.08 -2.48 6.67
C LEU A 123 10.95 -2.53 7.94
N LEU A 124 10.92 -1.47 8.76
CA LEU A 124 11.79 -1.36 9.92
C LEU A 124 11.21 -2.08 11.14
N LYS A 125 9.92 -1.85 11.43
CA LYS A 125 9.23 -2.34 12.63
C LYS A 125 10.04 -2.05 13.88
N LEU A 126 10.45 -0.78 14.03
CA LEU A 126 11.49 -0.39 14.99
C LEU A 126 11.09 -0.72 16.44
N ASP A 127 9.84 -0.41 16.83
CA ASP A 127 9.35 -0.61 18.19
C ASP A 127 9.37 -2.11 18.59
N ASP A 128 9.01 -2.99 17.66
CA ASP A 128 8.92 -4.44 17.89
C ASP A 128 10.28 -5.17 17.76
N ASN A 129 11.26 -4.55 17.08
CA ASN A 129 12.58 -5.14 16.86
C ASN A 129 13.63 -4.52 17.80
N GLU A 130 14.26 -3.42 17.39
CA GLU A 130 15.31 -2.77 18.18
C GLU A 130 14.79 -2.00 19.41
N GLY A 131 13.48 -1.71 19.45
CA GLY A 131 12.78 -1.06 20.55
C GLY A 131 12.57 0.45 20.37
N ARG A 132 11.52 0.99 20.99
CA ARG A 132 11.15 2.43 20.93
C ARG A 132 12.30 3.40 21.18
N GLY A 133 13.19 3.06 22.11
CA GLY A 133 14.29 3.92 22.55
C GLY A 133 15.55 3.81 21.70
N TYR A 134 15.52 3.08 20.58
CA TYR A 134 16.68 2.94 19.71
C TYR A 134 17.03 4.25 19.03
N ASP A 135 18.28 4.69 19.15
CA ASP A 135 18.78 6.00 18.71
C ASP A 135 19.96 5.92 17.75
N LYS A 136 20.33 4.71 17.31
CA LYS A 136 21.51 4.49 16.48
C LYS A 136 21.18 4.63 14.99
N HIS A 137 22.26 4.62 14.21
CA HIS A 137 22.22 4.69 12.74
C HIS A 137 21.61 3.43 12.12
N LEU A 138 20.61 3.62 11.25
CA LEU A 138 19.93 2.56 10.51
C LEU A 138 20.02 2.79 9.00
N ARG A 139 20.27 1.72 8.26
CA ARG A 139 20.34 1.71 6.80
C ARG A 139 19.29 0.78 6.20
N LEU A 140 18.45 1.29 5.31
CA LEU A 140 17.40 0.54 4.62
C LEU A 140 17.63 0.54 3.11
N LEU A 141 17.43 -0.60 2.47
CA LEU A 141 17.44 -0.74 1.02
C LEU A 141 16.07 -1.20 0.53
N PHE A 142 15.43 -0.39 -0.30
CA PHE A 142 14.25 -0.74 -1.09
C PHE A 142 14.71 -1.01 -2.53
N ALA A 143 15.06 -2.25 -2.84
CA ALA A 143 15.56 -2.68 -4.14
C ALA A 143 14.41 -3.07 -5.07
N ALA A 144 14.40 -2.51 -6.29
CA ALA A 144 13.28 -2.61 -7.24
C ALA A 144 11.94 -2.19 -6.60
N SER A 145 11.96 -1.00 -5.99
CA SER A 145 10.85 -0.50 -5.15
C SER A 145 9.57 -0.23 -5.94
N GLY A 146 9.68 0.17 -7.22
CA GLY A 146 8.54 0.60 -8.05
C GLY A 146 7.95 1.95 -7.62
N ASP A 147 7.49 2.09 -6.38
CA ASP A 147 6.98 3.35 -5.83
C ASP A 147 7.47 3.60 -4.38
N LEU A 148 7.01 4.71 -3.79
CA LEU A 148 7.42 5.14 -2.45
C LEU A 148 6.52 4.62 -1.31
N ARG A 149 5.53 3.75 -1.55
CA ARG A 149 4.51 3.41 -0.53
C ARG A 149 5.13 2.78 0.74
N ASN A 150 6.09 1.87 0.56
CA ASN A 150 6.79 1.21 1.66
C ASN A 150 7.72 2.19 2.39
N VAL A 151 8.37 3.11 1.67
CA VAL A 151 9.19 4.19 2.25
C VAL A 151 8.32 5.10 3.11
N VAL A 152 7.19 5.57 2.58
CA VAL A 152 6.24 6.41 3.32
C VAL A 152 5.74 5.69 4.56
N LYS A 153 5.30 4.43 4.44
CA LYS A 153 4.80 3.66 5.59
C LYS A 153 5.89 3.47 6.65
N THR A 154 7.10 3.11 6.26
CA THR A 154 8.24 2.92 7.18
C THR A 154 8.59 4.21 7.92
N VAL A 155 8.67 5.35 7.23
CA VAL A 155 9.01 6.63 7.86
C VAL A 155 7.89 7.15 8.76
N VAL A 156 6.62 6.94 8.37
CA VAL A 156 5.44 7.34 9.18
C VAL A 156 5.37 6.55 10.49
N GLU A 157 5.72 5.26 10.47
CA GLU A 157 5.66 4.36 11.62
C GLU A 157 6.90 4.44 12.53
N LEU A 158 7.88 5.30 12.21
CA LEU A 158 8.97 5.59 13.14
C LEU A 158 8.41 6.07 14.49
N PRO A 159 8.95 5.60 15.63
CA PRO A 159 8.61 6.15 16.93
C PRO A 159 8.85 7.66 17.03
N ASN A 160 8.03 8.37 17.80
CA ASN A 160 8.21 9.82 18.04
C ASN A 160 9.54 10.11 18.74
N GLU A 161 10.03 9.17 19.52
CA GLU A 161 11.24 9.24 20.32
C GLU A 161 12.51 8.95 19.51
N PHE A 162 12.39 8.44 18.27
CA PHE A 162 13.52 8.14 17.41
C PHE A 162 14.28 9.43 17.05
N ASN A 163 15.53 9.53 17.52
CA ASN A 163 16.43 10.66 17.31
C ASN A 163 17.74 10.27 16.58
N GLY A 164 17.82 8.99 16.16
CA GLY A 164 18.91 8.47 15.34
C GLY A 164 18.91 8.99 13.91
N THR A 165 19.83 8.47 13.11
CA THR A 165 19.91 8.75 11.68
C THR A 165 19.35 7.57 10.89
N LEU A 166 18.54 7.87 9.88
CA LEU A 166 17.99 6.88 8.96
C LEU A 166 18.49 7.16 7.54
N GLU A 167 19.26 6.23 6.99
CA GLU A 167 19.69 6.22 5.60
C GLU A 167 18.79 5.27 4.81
N ILE A 168 18.17 5.77 3.74
CA ILE A 168 17.23 5.04 2.89
C ILE A 168 17.76 5.06 1.46
N THR A 169 18.08 3.89 0.92
CA THR A 169 18.40 3.73 -0.50
C THR A 169 17.18 3.16 -1.23
N ILE A 170 16.71 3.87 -2.25
CA ILE A 170 15.56 3.47 -3.09
C ILE A 170 16.09 3.22 -4.49
N ASN A 171 16.07 1.97 -4.93
CA ASN A 171 16.63 1.57 -6.21
C ASN A 171 15.54 1.10 -7.18
N ASP A 172 15.65 1.54 -8.43
CA ASP A 172 14.91 0.98 -9.55
C ASP A 172 15.72 1.10 -10.84
N ASN A 173 15.45 0.23 -11.82
CA ASN A 173 16.11 0.25 -13.12
C ASN A 173 15.37 1.11 -14.15
N ASP A 174 14.10 1.41 -13.90
CA ASP A 174 13.24 2.14 -14.82
C ASP A 174 13.35 3.64 -14.55
N ASN A 175 13.90 4.38 -15.51
CA ASN A 175 14.15 5.80 -15.36
C ASN A 175 12.88 6.61 -15.08
N ASP A 176 11.73 6.24 -15.67
CA ASP A 176 10.47 6.94 -15.45
C ASP A 176 10.02 6.75 -13.99
N ILE A 177 10.23 5.56 -13.42
CA ILE A 177 9.96 5.27 -12.00
C ILE A 177 10.86 6.10 -11.09
N VAL A 178 12.18 6.08 -11.34
CA VAL A 178 13.13 6.81 -10.50
C VAL A 178 12.86 8.32 -10.55
N CYS A 179 12.66 8.89 -11.74
CA CYS A 179 12.36 10.32 -11.90
C CYS A 179 11.08 10.72 -11.15
N ARG A 180 10.02 9.90 -11.24
CA ARG A 180 8.76 10.12 -10.54
C ARG A 180 8.94 10.08 -9.02
N ASN A 181 9.71 9.11 -8.51
CA ASN A 181 10.00 9.01 -7.08
C ASN A 181 10.83 10.20 -6.57
N VAL A 182 11.81 10.69 -7.35
CA VAL A 182 12.55 11.92 -7.04
C VAL A 182 11.60 13.12 -6.95
N LEU A 183 10.70 13.31 -7.91
CA LEU A 183 9.72 14.41 -7.87
C LEU A 183 8.77 14.32 -6.67
N LEU A 184 8.25 13.13 -6.36
CA LEU A 184 7.36 12.95 -5.22
C LEU A 184 8.06 13.27 -3.89
N LEU A 185 9.34 12.93 -3.75
CA LEU A 185 10.16 13.30 -2.59
C LEU A 185 10.45 14.81 -2.55
N LEU A 186 10.76 15.43 -3.68
CA LEU A 186 10.92 16.89 -3.76
C LEU A 186 9.64 17.62 -3.33
N ILE A 187 8.47 17.18 -3.82
CA ILE A 187 7.18 17.73 -3.40
C ILE A 187 6.99 17.53 -1.89
N ALA A 188 7.28 16.35 -1.35
CA ALA A 188 7.18 16.12 0.10
C ALA A 188 8.07 17.07 0.92
N LEU A 189 9.26 17.37 0.41
CA LEU A 189 10.25 18.27 1.03
C LEU A 189 9.97 19.76 0.80
N ASP A 190 8.96 20.11 -0.01
CA ASP A 190 8.57 21.49 -0.27
C ASP A 190 8.24 22.24 1.04
N ALA A 191 8.75 23.46 1.13
CA ALA A 191 8.54 24.34 2.28
C ALA A 191 7.14 25.01 2.31
N GLY A 192 6.30 24.78 1.29
CA GLY A 192 4.95 25.31 1.21
C GLY A 192 3.98 24.72 2.23
N GLU A 193 2.80 25.34 2.25
CA GLU A 193 1.68 25.01 3.14
C GLU A 193 1.28 23.54 3.01
N ASP A 194 1.04 22.90 4.16
CA ASP A 194 0.80 21.45 4.22
C ASP A 194 -0.35 21.00 3.33
N ASP A 195 -1.47 21.72 3.33
CA ASP A 195 -2.64 21.35 2.54
C ASP A 195 -2.36 21.40 1.03
N GLU A 196 -1.68 22.44 0.53
CA GLU A 196 -1.33 22.57 -0.89
C GLU A 196 -0.40 21.43 -1.32
N VAL A 197 0.65 21.18 -0.52
CA VAL A 197 1.69 20.19 -0.86
C VAL A 197 1.15 18.78 -0.78
N ILE A 198 0.39 18.43 0.27
CA ILE A 198 -0.18 17.09 0.45
C ILE A 198 -1.18 16.78 -0.68
N GLU A 199 -2.02 17.74 -1.06
CA GLU A 199 -2.93 17.56 -2.19
C GLU A 199 -2.15 17.39 -3.50
N CYS A 200 -1.10 18.19 -3.72
CA CYS A 200 -0.22 18.04 -4.88
C CYS A 200 0.42 16.64 -4.91
N MET A 201 0.90 16.10 -3.78
CA MET A 201 1.43 14.73 -3.72
C MET A 201 0.37 13.70 -4.14
N ILE A 202 -0.86 13.79 -3.63
CA ILE A 202 -1.94 12.86 -3.97
C ILE A 202 -2.27 12.93 -5.47
N HIS A 203 -2.40 14.15 -6.01
CA HIS A 203 -2.74 14.33 -7.42
C HIS A 203 -1.62 13.86 -8.34
N MET A 204 -0.38 14.23 -8.04
CA MET A 204 0.77 13.83 -8.83
C MET A 204 0.98 12.33 -8.80
N TRP A 205 0.81 11.68 -7.64
CA TRP A 205 0.99 10.24 -7.52
C TRP A 205 -0.13 9.44 -8.16
N TYR A 206 -1.40 9.83 -7.98
CA TYR A 206 -2.53 8.94 -8.28
C TYR A 206 -3.56 9.46 -9.27
N SER A 207 -3.51 10.73 -9.65
CA SER A 207 -4.52 11.33 -10.53
C SER A 207 -4.02 11.52 -11.96
N ALA A 208 -4.87 11.18 -12.93
CA ALA A 208 -4.60 11.39 -14.35
C ALA A 208 -4.52 12.88 -14.71
N PHE A 209 -5.29 13.72 -14.03
CA PHE A 209 -5.26 15.17 -14.23
C PHE A 209 -4.89 15.87 -12.93
N VAL A 210 -4.32 17.06 -13.07
CA VAL A 210 -3.80 17.87 -11.97
C VAL A 210 -4.27 19.31 -12.14
N ARG A 211 -4.17 20.09 -11.07
CA ARG A 211 -4.57 21.50 -11.04
C ARG A 211 -3.41 22.39 -11.45
N GLU A 212 -3.73 23.62 -11.84
CA GLU A 212 -2.70 24.66 -12.02
C GLU A 212 -1.88 24.91 -10.74
N SER A 213 -2.49 24.80 -9.56
CA SER A 213 -1.76 24.91 -8.29
C SER A 213 -0.72 23.81 -8.13
N ASP A 214 -1.04 22.59 -8.55
CA ASP A 214 -0.12 21.46 -8.45
C ASP A 214 1.08 21.67 -9.40
N ILE A 215 0.84 22.19 -10.62
CA ILE A 215 1.90 22.58 -11.56
C ILE A 215 2.76 23.73 -11.03
N ARG A 216 2.17 24.69 -10.30
CA ARG A 216 2.95 25.74 -9.64
C ARG A 216 3.90 25.19 -8.58
N VAL A 217 3.48 24.17 -7.83
CA VAL A 217 4.36 23.46 -6.87
C VAL A 217 5.49 22.75 -7.62
N LEU A 218 5.19 21.99 -8.68
CA LEU A 218 6.22 21.31 -9.50
C LEU A 218 7.27 22.28 -10.04
N ASN A 219 6.84 23.43 -10.55
CA ASN A 219 7.75 24.41 -11.14
C ASN A 219 8.72 25.06 -10.13
N ARG A 220 8.48 24.95 -8.81
CA ARG A 220 9.44 25.41 -7.79
C ARG A 220 10.77 24.65 -7.87
N PHE A 221 10.74 23.41 -8.38
CA PHE A 221 11.94 22.55 -8.49
C PHE A 221 12.67 22.69 -9.82
N ARG A 222 12.11 23.43 -10.80
CA ARG A 222 12.75 23.62 -12.11
C ARG A 222 14.17 24.16 -12.01
N PRO A 223 14.47 25.25 -11.26
CA PRO A 223 15.83 25.78 -11.19
C PRO A 223 16.81 24.77 -10.61
N LEU A 224 16.37 23.97 -9.63
CA LEU A 224 17.18 22.96 -8.97
C LEU A 224 17.61 21.84 -9.92
N ILE A 225 16.72 21.45 -10.84
CA ILE A 225 16.97 20.39 -11.82
C ILE A 225 17.76 20.94 -13.02
N GLU A 226 17.41 22.14 -13.50
CA GLU A 226 18.13 22.83 -14.59
C GLU A 226 19.60 23.06 -14.24
N GLU A 227 19.90 23.48 -13.01
CA GLU A 227 21.29 23.64 -12.53
C GLU A 227 22.11 22.35 -12.71
N VAL A 228 21.53 21.19 -12.38
CA VAL A 228 22.21 19.90 -12.55
C VAL A 228 22.37 19.55 -14.02
N CYS A 229 21.35 19.77 -14.84
CA CYS A 229 21.44 19.55 -16.28
C CYS A 229 22.55 20.40 -16.92
N ASP A 230 22.67 21.67 -16.53
CA ASP A 230 23.71 22.59 -17.02
C ASP A 230 25.12 22.15 -16.58
N ASP A 231 25.29 21.75 -15.32
CA ASP A 231 26.56 21.20 -14.79
C ASP A 231 27.02 19.97 -15.59
N TYR A 232 26.09 19.09 -15.97
CA TYR A 232 26.38 17.92 -16.82
C TYR A 232 26.77 18.30 -18.25
N LEU A 233 26.09 19.29 -18.85
CA LEU A 233 26.43 19.80 -20.17
C LEU A 233 27.86 20.36 -20.20
N LEU A 234 28.26 21.05 -19.13
CA LEU A 234 29.60 21.62 -18.99
C LEU A 234 30.69 20.56 -18.73
N SER A 235 30.38 19.52 -17.93
CA SER A 235 31.37 18.50 -17.56
C SER A 235 31.64 17.46 -18.65
N GLY A 236 30.70 17.24 -19.58
CA GLY A 236 30.83 16.22 -20.63
C GLY A 236 30.83 14.77 -20.11
N CYS A 237 30.47 14.55 -18.84
CA CYS A 237 30.47 13.22 -18.22
C CYS A 237 29.20 12.45 -18.61
N GLY A 238 29.37 11.24 -19.16
CA GLY A 238 28.26 10.32 -19.48
C GLY A 238 27.93 9.30 -18.39
N HIS A 239 28.64 9.33 -17.26
CA HIS A 239 28.40 8.41 -16.15
C HIS A 239 27.31 8.94 -15.21
N SER A 240 26.68 8.04 -14.46
CA SER A 240 25.76 8.46 -13.39
C SER A 240 26.49 9.34 -12.39
N ALA A 241 25.86 10.44 -11.95
CA ALA A 241 26.40 11.31 -10.93
C ALA A 241 25.31 11.65 -9.91
N GLY A 242 25.72 11.69 -8.65
CA GLY A 242 24.87 12.06 -7.53
C GLY A 242 24.82 13.58 -7.39
N ARG A 243 23.65 14.11 -7.12
CA ARG A 243 23.49 15.49 -6.63
C ARG A 243 22.84 15.44 -5.26
N GLU A 244 23.54 15.93 -4.25
CA GLU A 244 22.97 16.05 -2.90
C GLU A 244 22.22 17.38 -2.77
N TRP A 245 20.98 17.30 -2.28
CA TRP A 245 20.17 18.44 -1.88
C TRP A 245 19.78 18.30 -0.40
N THR A 246 20.02 19.34 0.39
CA THR A 246 19.71 19.35 1.83
C THR A 246 18.50 20.22 2.13
N PHE A 247 17.50 19.64 2.80
CA PHE A 247 16.26 20.27 3.23
C PHE A 247 16.14 20.15 4.75
N GLY A 248 16.71 21.11 5.48
CA GLY A 248 16.75 21.08 6.94
C GLY A 248 17.56 19.88 7.45
N LYS A 249 16.89 18.89 8.03
CA LYS A 249 17.52 17.65 8.53
C LYS A 249 17.44 16.47 7.55
N CYS A 250 16.77 16.66 6.40
CA CYS A 250 16.67 15.65 5.37
C CYS A 250 17.66 15.92 4.24
N GLY A 251 18.41 14.91 3.82
CA GLY A 251 19.16 14.90 2.56
C GLY A 251 18.40 14.10 1.50
N LEU A 252 18.44 14.56 0.26
CA LEU A 252 17.96 13.84 -0.93
C LEU A 252 19.09 13.80 -1.96
N MET A 253 19.49 12.60 -2.37
CA MET A 253 20.56 12.38 -3.34
C MET A 253 20.10 11.47 -4.49
N PRO A 254 19.52 12.03 -5.56
CA PRO A 254 19.33 11.27 -6.79
C PRO A 254 20.68 10.99 -7.45
N ILE A 255 20.90 9.75 -7.89
CA ILE A 255 22.09 9.34 -8.63
C ILE A 255 21.64 8.84 -9.99
N LEU A 256 21.58 9.77 -10.95
CA LEU A 256 20.95 9.55 -12.25
C LEU A 256 21.98 9.67 -13.39
N LYS A 257 21.65 9.06 -14.53
CA LYS A 257 22.37 9.32 -15.79
C LYS A 257 21.94 10.66 -16.37
N LYS A 258 22.73 11.21 -17.29
CA LYS A 258 22.43 12.49 -17.95
C LYS A 258 21.03 12.49 -18.59
N GLU A 259 20.69 11.46 -19.34
CA GLU A 259 19.40 11.35 -20.03
C GLU A 259 18.24 11.30 -19.04
N SER A 260 18.47 10.77 -17.84
CA SER A 260 17.48 10.72 -16.77
C SER A 260 17.32 12.05 -16.04
N TRP A 261 18.36 12.89 -15.96
CA TRP A 261 18.20 14.28 -15.50
C TRP A 261 17.35 15.09 -16.49
N GLU A 262 17.62 14.95 -17.80
CA GLU A 262 16.80 15.55 -18.86
C GLU A 262 15.35 15.04 -18.81
N ARG A 263 15.17 13.73 -18.54
CA ARG A 263 13.87 13.11 -18.34
C ARG A 263 13.15 13.65 -17.10
N LEU A 264 13.85 13.81 -15.99
CA LEU A 264 13.31 14.40 -14.77
C LEU A 264 12.83 15.83 -15.03
N LEU A 265 13.58 16.61 -15.79
CA LEU A 265 13.18 17.96 -16.18
C LEU A 265 11.92 17.94 -17.06
N SER A 266 11.81 16.98 -18.00
CA SER A 266 10.61 16.83 -18.85
C SER A 266 9.35 16.46 -18.07
N PHE A 267 9.48 15.96 -16.84
CA PHE A 267 8.34 15.61 -15.98
C PHE A 267 7.71 16.83 -15.29
N LEU A 268 8.32 18.02 -15.40
CA LEU A 268 7.75 19.27 -14.90
C LEU A 268 6.70 19.86 -15.84
N ASP A 269 6.69 19.45 -17.11
CA ASP A 269 5.81 19.96 -18.15
C ASP A 269 4.97 18.83 -18.77
N ALA A 270 3.70 19.13 -19.07
CA ALA A 270 2.93 18.25 -19.93
C ALA A 270 3.53 18.32 -21.34
N PRO A 271 3.65 17.20 -22.09
CA PRO A 271 4.26 17.25 -23.41
C PRO A 271 3.56 18.24 -24.33
N PHE A 272 4.35 18.96 -25.12
CA PHE A 272 3.84 19.94 -26.05
C PHE A 272 2.75 19.35 -26.98
N GLY A 273 1.63 20.05 -27.11
CA GLY A 273 0.49 19.61 -27.93
C GLY A 273 -0.36 18.49 -27.34
N TYR A 274 -0.05 17.99 -26.14
CA TYR A 274 -0.82 16.95 -25.48
C TYR A 274 -2.04 17.52 -24.75
N THR A 275 -3.20 17.49 -25.42
CA THR A 275 -4.44 18.09 -24.90
C THR A 275 -5.12 17.21 -23.85
N PRO A 276 -5.95 17.80 -22.96
CA PRO A 276 -6.74 17.02 -22.00
C PRO A 276 -7.63 15.98 -22.67
N THR A 277 -8.18 16.29 -23.84
CA THR A 277 -9.00 15.36 -24.63
C THR A 277 -8.20 14.14 -25.09
N LEU A 278 -6.96 14.34 -25.54
CA LEU A 278 -6.10 13.24 -25.98
C LEU A 278 -5.67 12.37 -24.79
N ALA A 279 -5.29 13.00 -23.67
CA ALA A 279 -4.95 12.32 -22.42
C ALA A 279 -6.11 11.43 -21.91
N HIS A 280 -7.32 11.98 -21.91
CA HIS A 280 -8.53 11.26 -21.53
C HIS A 280 -8.75 10.07 -22.47
N LYS A 281 -8.69 10.29 -23.79
CA LYS A 281 -8.84 9.22 -24.79
C LYS A 281 -7.80 8.10 -24.62
N ALA A 282 -6.53 8.44 -24.44
CA ALA A 282 -5.45 7.47 -24.24
C ALA A 282 -5.72 6.59 -23.01
N ARG A 283 -6.14 7.22 -21.90
CA ARG A 283 -6.50 6.50 -20.69
C ARG A 283 -7.72 5.62 -20.89
N THR A 284 -8.82 6.12 -21.45
CA THR A 284 -10.04 5.34 -21.70
C THR A 284 -9.75 4.12 -22.58
N LEU A 285 -8.91 4.27 -23.61
CA LEU A 285 -8.51 3.15 -24.47
C LEU A 285 -7.73 2.06 -23.71
N ALA A 286 -6.96 2.44 -22.70
CA ALA A 286 -6.25 1.49 -21.84
C ALA A 286 -7.16 0.85 -20.79
N THR A 287 -7.85 1.63 -19.98
CA THR A 287 -8.59 1.15 -18.80
C THR A 287 -9.98 0.60 -19.10
N LYS A 288 -10.58 0.97 -20.24
CA LYS A 288 -11.90 0.50 -20.69
C LYS A 288 -11.82 -0.34 -21.97
N VAL A 289 -10.68 -0.98 -22.24
CA VAL A 289 -10.52 -1.86 -23.39
C VAL A 289 -11.60 -2.96 -23.41
N LYS A 290 -12.24 -3.13 -24.58
CA LYS A 290 -13.42 -4.01 -24.72
C LYS A 290 -13.11 -5.48 -24.42
N SER A 291 -11.90 -5.94 -24.77
CA SER A 291 -11.46 -7.32 -24.53
C SER A 291 -11.40 -7.68 -23.04
N ARG A 292 -11.22 -6.69 -22.16
CA ARG A 292 -11.08 -6.85 -20.71
C ARG A 292 -12.37 -6.57 -19.92
N LYS A 293 -13.49 -6.28 -20.59
CA LYS A 293 -14.78 -5.98 -19.96
C LYS A 293 -15.15 -6.99 -18.87
N ASP A 294 -15.08 -8.29 -19.18
CA ASP A 294 -15.44 -9.35 -18.22
C ASP A 294 -14.49 -9.44 -17.02
N CYS A 295 -13.22 -9.07 -17.21
CA CYS A 295 -12.26 -9.06 -16.10
C CYS A 295 -12.57 -7.91 -15.13
N ARG A 296 -12.89 -6.72 -15.66
CA ARG A 296 -13.33 -5.58 -14.85
C ARG A 296 -14.66 -5.86 -14.15
N GLU A 297 -15.65 -6.41 -14.86
CA GLU A 297 -16.94 -6.74 -14.28
C GLU A 297 -16.86 -7.85 -13.22
N ARG A 298 -15.91 -8.80 -13.34
CA ARG A 298 -15.61 -9.78 -12.28
C ARG A 298 -15.09 -9.11 -11.01
N PHE A 299 -14.18 -8.14 -11.15
CA PHE A 299 -13.73 -7.33 -10.02
C PHE A 299 -14.90 -6.57 -9.38
N LEU A 300 -15.71 -5.87 -10.20
CA LEU A 300 -16.88 -5.12 -9.74
C LEU A 300 -17.91 -6.01 -9.02
N TYR A 301 -18.09 -7.25 -9.44
CA TYR A 301 -19.02 -8.18 -8.80
C TYR A 301 -18.69 -8.47 -7.34
N ASN A 302 -17.40 -8.47 -6.99
CA ASN A 302 -16.95 -8.66 -5.61
C ASN A 302 -17.12 -7.38 -4.77
N GLN A 303 -17.47 -6.23 -5.37
CA GLN A 303 -17.58 -4.95 -4.68
C GLN A 303 -19.02 -4.64 -4.22
N PRO A 304 -19.17 -3.96 -3.07
CA PRO A 304 -20.44 -3.34 -2.67
C PRO A 304 -20.97 -2.37 -3.75
N PRO A 305 -22.29 -2.16 -3.84
CA PRO A 305 -22.89 -1.37 -4.93
C PRO A 305 -22.29 0.03 -5.09
N ALA A 306 -22.13 0.78 -4.00
CA ALA A 306 -21.53 2.12 -4.04
C ALA A 306 -20.06 2.10 -4.49
N HIS A 307 -19.30 1.07 -4.09
CA HIS A 307 -17.90 0.93 -4.47
C HIS A 307 -17.73 0.64 -5.96
N ARG A 308 -18.69 -0.07 -6.59
CA ARG A 308 -18.69 -0.28 -8.05
C ARG A 308 -18.80 1.03 -8.81
N VAL A 309 -19.72 1.89 -8.39
CA VAL A 309 -19.89 3.23 -8.98
C VAL A 309 -18.63 4.07 -8.78
N ALA A 310 -18.05 4.03 -7.58
CA ALA A 310 -16.82 4.76 -7.28
C ALA A 310 -15.63 4.27 -8.14
N HIS A 311 -15.49 2.96 -8.32
CA HIS A 311 -14.47 2.38 -9.19
C HIS A 311 -14.67 2.75 -10.66
N GLU A 312 -15.90 2.65 -11.18
CA GLU A 312 -16.19 3.03 -12.56
C GLU A 312 -15.90 4.51 -12.80
N LYS A 313 -16.21 5.39 -11.84
CA LYS A 313 -15.87 6.81 -11.88
C LYS A 313 -14.36 7.05 -11.98
N PHE A 314 -13.55 6.36 -11.18
CA PHE A 314 -12.08 6.42 -11.30
C PHE A 314 -11.60 5.84 -12.64
N CYS A 315 -12.25 4.81 -13.18
CA CYS A 315 -11.93 4.30 -14.51
C CYS A 315 -12.28 5.30 -15.62
N ASP A 316 -13.28 6.15 -15.43
CA ASP A 316 -13.69 7.23 -16.34
C ASP A 316 -12.74 8.42 -16.29
N ASP A 317 -12.57 9.04 -15.12
CA ASP A 317 -11.85 10.32 -15.00
C ASP A 317 -10.37 10.15 -14.59
N GLY A 318 -10.01 9.03 -13.96
CA GLY A 318 -8.67 8.77 -13.46
C GLY A 318 -8.29 9.59 -12.23
N MET A 319 -9.25 10.12 -11.48
CA MET A 319 -9.01 11.06 -10.39
C MET A 319 -9.12 10.41 -9.00
N LEU A 320 -8.06 10.53 -8.18
CA LEU A 320 -8.12 10.14 -6.77
C LEU A 320 -8.64 11.31 -5.92
N LEU A 321 -9.96 11.37 -5.76
CA LEU A 321 -10.65 12.41 -4.99
C LEU A 321 -11.83 11.81 -4.23
N PRO A 322 -12.32 12.46 -3.16
CA PRO A 322 -13.65 12.17 -2.63
C PRO A 322 -14.69 12.18 -3.75
N PHE A 323 -15.66 11.26 -3.68
CA PHE A 323 -16.56 10.94 -4.79
C PHE A 323 -17.31 12.18 -5.31
N ALA A 324 -17.70 13.08 -4.40
CA ALA A 324 -18.46 14.29 -4.70
C ALA A 324 -17.60 15.56 -4.89
N ALA A 325 -16.27 15.46 -4.77
CA ALA A 325 -15.39 16.62 -4.96
C ALA A 325 -15.48 17.18 -6.38
N SER A 326 -15.28 18.49 -6.55
CA SER A 326 -15.28 19.11 -7.87
C SER A 326 -14.09 18.61 -8.70
N ARG A 327 -14.32 18.37 -9.99
CA ARG A 327 -13.29 18.07 -11.00
C ARG A 327 -12.91 19.31 -11.83
N GLU A 328 -13.57 20.45 -11.62
CA GLU A 328 -13.46 21.63 -12.48
C GLU A 328 -12.03 22.18 -12.60
N GLY A 329 -11.26 22.13 -11.52
CA GLY A 329 -9.87 22.60 -11.52
C GLY A 329 -8.84 21.64 -12.11
N PHE A 330 -9.23 20.42 -12.51
CA PHE A 330 -8.32 19.37 -12.98
C PHE A 330 -8.28 19.33 -14.50
N CYS A 331 -7.66 20.34 -15.08
CA CYS A 331 -7.63 20.55 -16.53
C CYS A 331 -6.28 20.21 -17.18
N ILE A 332 -5.23 19.90 -16.40
CA ILE A 332 -3.89 19.66 -16.93
C ILE A 332 -3.60 18.15 -16.86
N PRO A 333 -3.23 17.48 -17.97
CA PRO A 333 -2.76 16.10 -17.93
C PRO A 333 -1.57 16.00 -16.98
N ASN A 334 -1.58 15.02 -16.09
CA ASN A 334 -0.49 14.80 -15.15
C ASN A 334 0.82 14.59 -15.94
N PRO A 335 1.79 15.51 -15.84
CA PRO A 335 2.97 15.45 -16.68
C PRO A 335 3.77 14.18 -16.39
N THR A 336 3.74 13.66 -15.16
CA THR A 336 4.48 12.45 -14.77
C THR A 336 3.85 11.13 -15.28
N PHE A 337 2.62 11.14 -15.79
CA PHE A 337 1.99 9.97 -16.41
C PHE A 337 2.06 9.99 -17.92
N TYR A 338 1.94 11.17 -18.52
CA TYR A 338 1.72 11.30 -19.94
C TYR A 338 2.98 11.67 -20.71
N GLN A 339 4.11 11.05 -20.39
CA GLN A 339 5.40 11.36 -21.01
C GLN A 339 5.61 10.70 -22.37
N HIS A 340 4.81 9.68 -22.68
CA HIS A 340 4.81 8.98 -23.97
C HIS A 340 3.56 9.36 -24.74
N TRP A 341 3.73 9.75 -26.01
CA TRP A 341 2.64 10.30 -26.81
C TRP A 341 1.46 9.33 -26.92
N ALA A 342 0.27 9.82 -26.52
CA ALA A 342 -1.00 9.12 -26.62
C ALA A 342 -1.05 7.75 -25.93
N GLN A 343 -0.21 7.54 -24.90
CA GLN A 343 -0.13 6.28 -24.17
C GLN A 343 -0.42 6.47 -22.67
N TRP A 344 -1.20 5.55 -22.12
CA TRP A 344 -1.33 5.37 -20.67
C TRP A 344 -0.23 4.43 -20.18
N PRO A 345 0.56 4.78 -19.15
CA PRO A 345 1.80 4.07 -18.81
C PRO A 345 1.59 2.79 -17.97
N MET A 346 0.38 2.55 -17.46
CA MET A 346 0.09 1.47 -16.52
C MET A 346 -0.88 0.44 -17.11
N LYS A 347 -1.02 -0.69 -16.42
CA LYS A 347 -2.00 -1.72 -16.74
C LYS A 347 -3.43 -1.19 -16.63
N ASP A 348 -4.35 -1.83 -17.34
CA ASP A 348 -5.79 -1.52 -17.36
C ASP A 348 -6.45 -1.60 -15.98
N ASP A 349 -5.89 -2.42 -15.10
CA ASP A 349 -6.39 -2.70 -13.75
C ASP A 349 -5.55 -2.07 -12.62
N ALA A 350 -4.60 -1.20 -12.95
CA ALA A 350 -3.83 -0.45 -11.95
C ALA A 350 -4.77 0.43 -11.10
N SER A 351 -4.60 0.35 -9.78
CA SER A 351 -5.47 1.02 -8.82
C SER A 351 -4.69 1.51 -7.62
N PRO A 352 -4.90 2.75 -7.17
CA PRO A 352 -4.24 3.28 -5.99
C PRO A 352 -4.67 2.55 -4.71
N MET A 353 -5.84 1.89 -4.72
CA MET A 353 -6.32 1.09 -3.58
C MET A 353 -5.43 -0.13 -3.31
N ALA A 354 -4.72 -0.67 -4.31
CA ALA A 354 -3.91 -1.87 -4.14
C ALA A 354 -2.63 -1.60 -3.34
N GLY A 355 -2.14 -0.35 -3.35
CA GLY A 355 -0.89 0.03 -2.70
C GLY A 355 -0.97 0.24 -1.19
N TRP A 356 -2.16 0.20 -0.58
CA TRP A 356 -2.36 0.59 0.81
C TRP A 356 -3.17 -0.44 1.61
N PRO A 357 -2.91 -0.62 2.92
CA PRO A 357 -3.66 -1.56 3.75
C PRO A 357 -5.16 -1.26 3.77
N SER A 358 -5.97 -2.14 3.18
CA SER A 358 -7.41 -1.94 3.05
C SER A 358 -8.11 -1.80 4.40
N GLU A 359 -7.61 -2.48 5.44
CA GLU A 359 -8.12 -2.35 6.81
C GLU A 359 -8.00 -0.90 7.32
N GLU A 360 -6.82 -0.30 7.20
CA GLU A 360 -6.57 1.07 7.64
C GLU A 360 -7.34 2.10 6.79
N VAL A 361 -7.40 1.87 5.47
CA VAL A 361 -8.16 2.72 4.55
C VAL A 361 -9.65 2.67 4.89
N PHE A 362 -10.24 1.48 5.06
CA PHE A 362 -11.65 1.36 5.38
C PHE A 362 -11.99 1.84 6.79
N ALA A 363 -11.06 1.74 7.74
CA ALA A 363 -11.20 2.31 9.08
C ALA A 363 -11.13 3.86 9.10
N THR A 364 -10.63 4.48 8.03
CA THR A 364 -10.51 5.95 7.96
C THR A 364 -11.89 6.62 8.00
N TYR A 365 -12.07 7.52 8.97
CA TYR A 365 -13.30 8.27 9.15
C TYR A 365 -13.40 9.39 8.11
N THR A 366 -14.50 9.39 7.35
CA THR A 366 -14.80 10.38 6.30
C THR A 366 -16.15 11.07 6.54
N GLY A 367 -16.61 11.07 7.79
CA GLY A 367 -17.92 11.60 8.14
C GLY A 367 -19.08 10.74 7.60
N PRO A 368 -20.19 11.34 7.13
CA PRO A 368 -21.38 10.64 6.61
C PRO A 368 -21.10 9.70 5.45
N ALA A 369 -20.07 9.99 4.65
CA ALA A 369 -19.79 9.34 3.38
C ALA A 369 -19.03 8.02 3.61
N THR A 370 -19.59 7.13 4.43
CA THR A 370 -18.95 5.88 4.82
C THR A 370 -18.75 4.90 3.65
N ALA A 371 -19.50 5.07 2.56
CA ALA A 371 -19.38 4.29 1.33
C ALA A 371 -18.45 4.89 0.27
N ASP A 372 -17.87 6.07 0.53
CA ASP A 372 -16.92 6.72 -0.39
C ASP A 372 -15.52 6.13 -0.22
N VAL A 373 -15.25 5.02 -0.92
CA VAL A 373 -13.98 4.30 -0.83
C VAL A 373 -12.77 5.14 -1.28
N TYR A 374 -12.91 5.94 -2.34
CA TYR A 374 -11.83 6.82 -2.80
C TYR A 374 -11.67 8.05 -1.90
N GLY A 375 -12.76 8.54 -1.29
CA GLY A 375 -12.68 9.52 -0.22
C GLY A 375 -11.94 8.98 1.01
N LYS A 376 -12.23 7.74 1.43
CA LYS A 376 -11.50 7.06 2.51
C LYS A 376 -10.02 6.95 2.21
N LEU A 377 -9.65 6.50 1.01
CA LEU A 377 -8.26 6.48 0.59
C LEU A 377 -7.64 7.87 0.57
N TYR A 378 -8.32 8.87 0.00
CA TYR A 378 -7.83 10.24 -0.06
C TYR A 378 -7.52 10.81 1.33
N PHE A 379 -8.43 10.66 2.30
CA PHE A 379 -8.19 11.15 3.67
C PHE A 379 -7.15 10.32 4.43
N TYR A 380 -7.07 9.01 4.16
CA TYR A 380 -6.00 8.16 4.67
C TYR A 380 -4.64 8.67 4.20
N LEU A 381 -4.49 8.93 2.90
CA LEU A 381 -3.27 9.46 2.29
C LEU A 381 -2.92 10.85 2.81
N ARG A 382 -3.90 11.74 2.99
CA ARG A 382 -3.64 13.06 3.59
C ARG A 382 -2.98 12.94 4.95
N ARG A 383 -3.45 12.02 5.79
CA ARG A 383 -2.83 11.74 7.10
C ARG A 383 -1.43 11.16 6.95
N MET A 384 -1.27 10.14 6.10
CA MET A 384 0.04 9.49 5.88
C MET A 384 1.08 10.51 5.38
N PHE A 385 0.75 11.29 4.36
CA PHE A 385 1.66 12.27 3.78
C PHE A 385 1.92 13.44 4.71
N LYS A 386 0.95 13.86 5.53
CA LYS A 386 1.21 14.83 6.60
C LYS A 386 2.29 14.32 7.55
N THR A 387 2.08 13.14 8.13
CA THR A 387 3.05 12.58 9.08
C THR A 387 4.40 12.34 8.41
N PHE A 388 4.42 11.86 7.17
CA PHE A 388 5.64 11.66 6.41
C PHE A 388 6.44 12.96 6.26
N ARG A 389 5.79 14.05 5.87
CA ARG A 389 6.43 15.37 5.74
C ARG A 389 6.93 15.91 7.08
N ASP A 390 6.12 15.77 8.12
CA ASP A 390 6.52 16.18 9.48
C ASP A 390 7.80 15.43 9.90
N ARG A 391 7.90 14.13 9.59
CA ARG A 391 9.10 13.31 9.84
C ARG A 391 10.31 13.71 9.02
N LEU A 392 10.16 13.91 7.71
CA LEU A 392 11.26 14.38 6.85
C LEU A 392 11.83 15.71 7.38
N ARG A 393 10.99 16.61 7.88
CA ARG A 393 11.43 17.91 8.42
C ARG A 393 12.09 17.77 9.80
N SER A 394 11.62 16.87 10.65
CA SER A 394 12.04 16.78 12.06
C SER A 394 13.21 15.82 12.33
N SER A 395 13.36 14.79 11.51
CA SER A 395 14.27 13.65 11.74
C SER A 395 15.52 13.74 10.84
N LYS A 396 16.61 13.09 11.25
CA LYS A 396 17.84 12.99 10.45
C LYS A 396 17.66 11.86 9.43
N ILE A 397 17.29 12.21 8.20
CA ILE A 397 17.01 11.24 7.15
C ILE A 397 17.86 11.57 5.94
N LEU A 398 18.54 10.58 5.37
CA LEU A 398 19.20 10.70 4.07
C LEU A 398 18.55 9.71 3.11
N ILE A 399 18.08 10.21 1.97
CA ILE A 399 17.45 9.38 0.94
C ILE A 399 18.29 9.40 -0.32
N GLU A 400 18.77 8.24 -0.75
CA GLU A 400 19.54 8.04 -1.97
C GLU A 400 18.70 7.31 -3.02
N LEU A 401 18.73 7.76 -4.28
CA LEU A 401 17.99 7.14 -5.37
C LEU A 401 18.89 6.79 -6.56
N PRO A 402 19.63 5.67 -6.50
CA PRO A 402 20.39 5.17 -7.64
C PRO A 402 19.49 4.56 -8.72
N GLU A 403 19.58 5.11 -9.92
CA GLU A 403 18.98 4.54 -11.13
C GLU A 403 19.85 3.40 -11.67
N GLN A 404 19.65 2.19 -11.14
CA GLN A 404 20.43 1.01 -11.47
C GLN A 404 19.60 -0.25 -11.42
N CYS A 405 20.05 -1.29 -12.13
CA CYS A 405 19.54 -2.63 -11.89
C CYS A 405 19.90 -3.08 -10.45
N ALA A 406 19.08 -3.95 -9.85
CA ALA A 406 19.38 -4.52 -8.54
C ALA A 406 20.64 -5.41 -8.56
N ALA A 407 21.02 -5.96 -9.72
CA ALA A 407 22.15 -6.86 -9.88
C ALA A 407 23.54 -6.24 -9.53
N PRO A 408 23.89 -5.02 -9.97
CA PRO A 408 25.15 -4.36 -9.60
C PRO A 408 25.20 -3.76 -8.19
N LEU A 409 24.09 -3.72 -7.44
CA LEU A 409 24.07 -3.11 -6.10
C LEU A 409 25.14 -3.65 -5.14
N PRO A 410 25.46 -4.97 -5.10
CA PRO A 410 26.50 -5.47 -4.19
C PRO A 410 27.90 -4.92 -4.49
N THR A 411 28.18 -4.60 -5.75
CA THR A 411 29.45 -3.97 -6.15
C THR A 411 29.43 -2.47 -5.87
N ILE A 412 28.28 -1.81 -6.07
CA ILE A 412 28.12 -0.37 -5.79
C ILE A 412 28.22 -0.10 -4.29
N PHE A 413 27.71 -1.01 -3.47
CA PHE A 413 27.63 -0.90 -2.01
C PHE A 413 28.57 -1.87 -1.30
N GLU A 414 29.71 -2.25 -1.91
CA GLU A 414 30.64 -3.26 -1.35
C GLU A 414 31.07 -2.94 0.10
N ASP A 415 31.22 -1.65 0.41
CA ASP A 415 31.62 -1.16 1.74
C ASP A 415 30.42 -0.79 2.66
N SER A 416 29.19 -1.08 2.23
CA SER A 416 27.97 -0.73 2.97
C SER A 416 27.15 -1.94 3.36
N CYS A 417 26.62 -1.89 4.59
CA CYS A 417 25.70 -2.89 5.11
C CYS A 417 24.35 -2.24 5.47
N PHE A 418 23.27 -3.01 5.29
CA PHE A 418 21.90 -2.59 5.54
C PHE A 418 21.30 -3.36 6.72
N ASP A 419 20.51 -2.66 7.51
CA ASP A 419 19.71 -3.21 8.62
C ASP A 419 18.43 -3.86 8.10
N ARG A 420 17.88 -3.37 6.99
CA ARG A 420 16.73 -3.99 6.32
C ARG A 420 16.87 -3.89 4.82
N ILE A 421 16.50 -4.96 4.12
CA ILE A 421 16.43 -5.00 2.66
C ILE A 421 15.06 -5.54 2.25
N ASP A 422 14.31 -4.78 1.46
CA ASP A 422 13.15 -5.27 0.70
C ASP A 422 13.59 -5.37 -0.77
N ILE A 423 13.37 -6.52 -1.40
CA ILE A 423 13.67 -6.73 -2.82
C ILE A 423 12.41 -7.08 -3.65
N SER A 424 11.23 -6.76 -3.11
CA SER A 424 9.96 -6.97 -3.79
C SER A 424 9.85 -8.43 -4.29
N ASN A 425 9.32 -8.64 -5.49
CA ASN A 425 9.09 -9.95 -6.08
C ASN A 425 10.26 -10.51 -6.92
N LEU A 426 11.45 -9.87 -6.94
CA LEU A 426 12.56 -10.34 -7.79
C LEU A 426 13.00 -11.79 -7.48
N ALA A 427 12.70 -12.30 -6.29
CA ALA A 427 12.97 -13.68 -5.91
C ALA A 427 12.09 -14.72 -6.63
N ASP A 428 10.99 -14.33 -7.27
CA ASP A 428 10.16 -15.24 -8.06
C ASP A 428 10.97 -15.87 -9.20
N ALA A 429 10.70 -17.14 -9.52
CA ALA A 429 11.46 -17.92 -10.51
C ALA A 429 11.44 -17.34 -11.94
N GLY A 430 10.49 -16.45 -12.26
CA GLY A 430 10.44 -15.74 -13.54
C GLY A 430 11.34 -14.50 -13.63
N LEU A 431 12.03 -14.13 -12.55
CA LEU A 431 12.86 -12.94 -12.43
C LEU A 431 14.30 -13.33 -12.10
N PHE A 432 14.82 -13.02 -10.90
CA PHE A 432 16.15 -13.48 -10.48
C PHE A 432 16.12 -14.91 -9.94
N GLY A 433 14.99 -15.34 -9.38
CA GLY A 433 14.92 -16.56 -8.60
C GLY A 433 15.67 -16.42 -7.26
N ILE A 434 15.40 -17.33 -6.33
CA ILE A 434 15.91 -17.19 -4.96
C ILE A 434 17.43 -17.27 -4.88
N LYS A 435 18.08 -18.19 -5.60
CA LYS A 435 19.53 -18.43 -5.51
C LYS A 435 20.33 -17.17 -5.86
N ARG A 436 19.99 -16.54 -6.98
CA ARG A 436 20.63 -15.30 -7.41
C ARG A 436 20.30 -14.15 -6.46
N THR A 437 19.06 -14.04 -6.03
CA THR A 437 18.62 -13.00 -5.07
C THR A 437 19.44 -13.06 -3.78
N LEU A 438 19.57 -14.24 -3.17
CA LEU A 438 20.34 -14.41 -1.94
C LEU A 438 21.83 -14.12 -2.15
N SER A 439 22.43 -14.59 -3.26
CA SER A 439 23.84 -14.31 -3.58
C SER A 439 24.17 -12.83 -3.70
N LEU A 440 23.21 -12.01 -4.14
CA LEU A 440 23.40 -10.58 -4.29
C LEU A 440 23.11 -9.83 -2.97
N MET A 441 22.01 -10.16 -2.29
CA MET A 441 21.51 -9.32 -1.20
C MET A 441 22.00 -9.71 0.19
N VAL A 442 22.29 -11.00 0.44
CA VAL A 442 22.78 -11.44 1.76
C VAL A 442 24.11 -10.79 2.15
N PRO A 443 25.10 -10.62 1.23
CA PRO A 443 26.35 -9.92 1.56
C PRO A 443 26.15 -8.49 2.06
N LEU A 444 25.13 -7.79 1.52
CA LEU A 444 24.77 -6.42 1.89
C LEU A 444 24.03 -6.32 3.23
N LEU A 445 23.62 -7.45 3.83
CA LEU A 445 22.92 -7.43 5.11
C LEU A 445 23.91 -7.33 6.27
N ARG A 446 23.62 -6.52 7.29
CA ARG A 446 24.46 -6.43 8.49
C ARG A 446 24.67 -7.79 9.15
N GLN A 447 25.82 -7.94 9.82
CA GLN A 447 26.10 -9.15 10.58
C GLN A 447 25.18 -9.22 11.82
N PRO A 448 24.80 -10.44 12.26
CA PRO A 448 24.00 -10.60 13.47
C PRO A 448 24.65 -10.02 14.73
N SER A 449 25.98 -9.95 14.77
CA SER A 449 26.75 -9.33 15.86
C SER A 449 26.62 -7.80 15.91
N GLU A 450 26.26 -7.16 14.79
CA GLU A 450 26.07 -5.71 14.70
C GLU A 450 24.60 -5.34 14.88
N ASN A 451 23.70 -6.05 14.20
CA ASN A 451 22.27 -5.94 14.40
C ASN A 451 21.61 -7.32 14.27
N PRO A 452 21.11 -7.93 15.38
CA PRO A 452 20.47 -9.24 15.34
C PRO A 452 19.11 -9.24 14.62
N HIS A 453 18.53 -8.06 14.39
CA HIS A 453 17.27 -7.87 13.66
C HIS A 453 17.48 -7.64 12.16
N ALA A 454 18.73 -7.62 11.69
CA ALA A 454 19.02 -7.42 10.28
C ALA A 454 18.30 -8.46 9.42
N THR A 455 17.45 -8.00 8.50
CA THR A 455 16.54 -8.88 7.75
C THR A 455 16.46 -8.49 6.27
N LEU A 456 16.53 -9.50 5.40
CA LEU A 456 16.15 -9.42 3.99
C LEU A 456 14.74 -9.98 3.82
N VAL A 457 13.85 -9.22 3.19
CA VAL A 457 12.46 -9.61 2.88
C VAL A 457 12.34 -9.91 1.39
N THR A 458 11.80 -11.07 1.05
CA THR A 458 11.48 -11.47 -0.33
C THR A 458 10.00 -11.81 -0.46
N LEU A 459 9.34 -11.30 -1.51
CA LEU A 459 7.96 -11.62 -1.85
C LEU A 459 7.91 -12.63 -3.00
N PHE A 460 6.98 -13.58 -2.91
CA PHE A 460 6.64 -14.53 -3.97
C PHE A 460 5.17 -14.40 -4.32
N MET A 461 4.87 -13.85 -5.49
CA MET A 461 3.49 -13.67 -5.98
C MET A 461 3.05 -14.86 -6.83
N GLY A 462 3.99 -15.52 -7.51
CA GLY A 462 3.70 -16.61 -8.45
C GLY A 462 3.89 -18.03 -7.89
N ALA A 463 4.57 -18.19 -6.75
CA ALA A 463 5.03 -19.49 -6.26
C ALA A 463 3.88 -20.51 -6.06
N VAL A 464 2.81 -20.11 -5.37
CA VAL A 464 1.67 -21.00 -5.09
C VAL A 464 0.96 -21.39 -6.38
N GLY A 465 0.60 -20.40 -7.20
CA GLY A 465 -0.16 -20.62 -8.44
C GLY A 465 0.57 -21.52 -9.46
N ARG A 466 1.91 -21.50 -9.46
CA ARG A 466 2.73 -22.36 -10.34
C ARG A 466 2.95 -23.77 -9.79
N THR A 467 2.76 -23.98 -8.49
CA THR A 467 3.14 -25.24 -7.83
C THR A 467 1.93 -26.08 -7.44
N VAL A 468 0.78 -25.44 -7.18
CA VAL A 468 -0.44 -26.13 -6.75
C VAL A 468 -0.90 -27.16 -7.80
N ASN A 469 -1.32 -28.33 -7.34
CA ASN A 469 -1.88 -29.39 -8.19
C ASN A 469 -3.29 -29.79 -7.71
N GLU A 470 -3.93 -30.73 -8.42
CA GLU A 470 -5.29 -31.17 -8.10
C GLU A 470 -5.42 -31.85 -6.74
N SER A 471 -4.40 -32.60 -6.28
CA SER A 471 -4.47 -33.24 -4.96
C SER A 471 -4.37 -32.23 -3.83
N ASP A 472 -3.62 -31.15 -4.01
CA ASP A 472 -3.60 -30.02 -3.07
C ASP A 472 -4.96 -29.32 -3.04
N ARG A 473 -5.58 -29.08 -4.20
CA ARG A 473 -6.92 -28.47 -4.28
C ARG A 473 -7.95 -29.32 -3.54
N GLU A 474 -7.98 -30.62 -3.78
CA GLU A 474 -8.92 -31.50 -3.08
C GLU A 474 -8.66 -31.55 -1.57
N ARG A 475 -7.39 -31.55 -1.14
CA ARG A 475 -7.03 -31.54 0.28
C ARG A 475 -7.45 -30.25 0.99
N GLU A 476 -7.18 -29.10 0.38
CA GLU A 476 -7.32 -27.79 1.04
C GLU A 476 -8.73 -27.19 0.91
N ILE A 477 -9.37 -27.39 -0.24
CA ILE A 477 -10.64 -26.78 -0.62
C ILE A 477 -11.66 -27.78 -1.20
N GLY A 478 -11.35 -29.08 -1.21
CA GLY A 478 -12.29 -30.13 -1.60
C GLY A 478 -13.45 -30.25 -0.63
N SER A 479 -14.52 -30.94 -1.04
CA SER A 479 -15.83 -30.95 -0.34
C SER A 479 -15.79 -31.39 1.13
N LYS A 480 -14.78 -32.16 1.53
CA LYS A 480 -14.57 -32.68 2.88
C LYS A 480 -13.49 -31.92 3.67
N SER A 481 -12.83 -30.94 3.06
CA SER A 481 -11.72 -30.19 3.65
C SER A 481 -12.18 -29.21 4.72
N GLU A 482 -11.24 -28.83 5.58
CA GLU A 482 -11.43 -27.77 6.57
C GLU A 482 -11.63 -26.39 5.91
N GLY A 483 -10.94 -26.12 4.79
CA GLY A 483 -11.13 -24.89 4.02
C GLY A 483 -12.57 -24.77 3.52
N TRP A 484 -13.11 -25.86 2.94
CA TRP A 484 -14.50 -25.89 2.49
C TRP A 484 -15.51 -25.72 3.62
N ARG A 485 -15.27 -26.36 4.78
CA ARG A 485 -16.13 -26.21 5.97
C ARG A 485 -16.17 -24.76 6.47
N ARG A 486 -15.04 -24.05 6.44
CA ARG A 486 -14.98 -22.62 6.80
C ARG A 486 -15.65 -21.75 5.77
N LEU A 487 -15.40 -22.01 4.49
CA LEU A 487 -15.98 -21.27 3.37
C LEU A 487 -17.51 -21.28 3.42
N ARG A 488 -18.14 -22.42 3.72
CA ARG A 488 -19.60 -22.52 3.88
C ARG A 488 -20.17 -21.69 5.04
N GLN A 489 -19.35 -21.41 6.06
CA GLN A 489 -19.78 -20.55 7.17
C GLN A 489 -19.65 -19.06 6.81
N TYR A 490 -18.63 -18.68 6.04
CA TYR A 490 -18.49 -17.33 5.53
C TYR A 490 -19.44 -16.99 4.37
N MET A 491 -19.89 -18.00 3.63
CA MET A 491 -20.79 -17.88 2.49
C MET A 491 -22.00 -18.83 2.62
N PRO A 492 -22.89 -18.62 3.61
CA PRO A 492 -24.00 -19.55 3.89
C PRO A 492 -25.06 -19.58 2.78
N ASP A 493 -25.21 -18.47 2.05
CA ASP A 493 -26.14 -18.36 0.92
C ASP A 493 -25.64 -19.05 -0.36
N PHE A 494 -24.39 -19.56 -0.34
CA PHE A 494 -23.82 -20.29 -1.45
C PHE A 494 -24.51 -21.67 -1.58
N LYS A 495 -25.57 -21.71 -2.38
CA LYS A 495 -26.29 -22.95 -2.69
C LYS A 495 -25.50 -23.77 -3.69
N HIS A 496 -25.32 -25.06 -3.40
CA HIS A 496 -24.65 -26.08 -4.22
C HIS A 496 -25.20 -26.27 -5.66
N HIS A 497 -26.14 -25.45 -6.12
CA HIS A 497 -26.62 -25.52 -7.48
C HIS A 497 -25.43 -25.29 -8.40
N VAL A 498 -25.17 -26.27 -9.27
CA VAL A 498 -24.04 -26.33 -10.19
C VAL A 498 -23.89 -24.97 -10.85
N LEU A 499 -22.95 -24.18 -10.33
CA LEU A 499 -22.59 -22.93 -10.96
C LEU A 499 -21.95 -23.35 -12.27
N THR A 500 -22.62 -23.08 -13.38
CA THR A 500 -21.95 -23.13 -14.67
C THR A 500 -20.72 -22.22 -14.58
N LEU A 501 -19.65 -22.52 -15.32
CA LEU A 501 -18.48 -21.64 -15.38
C LEU A 501 -18.84 -20.19 -15.78
N SER A 502 -20.03 -19.99 -16.35
CA SER A 502 -20.59 -18.69 -16.67
C SER A 502 -21.25 -17.94 -15.49
N HIS A 503 -21.56 -18.58 -14.37
CA HIS A 503 -22.20 -17.91 -13.24
C HIS A 503 -21.19 -17.03 -12.47
N PRO A 504 -21.51 -15.76 -12.14
CA PRO A 504 -20.56 -14.81 -11.58
C PRO A 504 -20.06 -15.22 -10.18
N GLU A 505 -20.92 -15.87 -9.38
CA GLU A 505 -20.53 -16.48 -8.10
C GLU A 505 -19.41 -17.53 -8.21
N CYS A 506 -19.17 -18.13 -9.38
CA CYS A 506 -18.04 -19.06 -9.56
C CYS A 506 -16.70 -18.33 -9.40
N GLY A 507 -16.58 -17.14 -9.98
CA GLY A 507 -15.38 -16.30 -9.82
C GLY A 507 -15.18 -15.84 -8.38
N ARG A 508 -16.27 -15.45 -7.71
CA ARG A 508 -16.26 -15.06 -6.30
C ARG A 508 -15.85 -16.21 -5.39
N LEU A 509 -16.43 -17.40 -5.61
CA LEU A 509 -16.06 -18.62 -4.88
C LEU A 509 -14.59 -18.97 -5.07
N ASN A 510 -14.08 -18.92 -6.30
CA ASN A 510 -12.68 -19.22 -6.59
C ASN A 510 -11.73 -18.29 -5.82
N ALA A 511 -12.02 -16.99 -5.76
CA ALA A 511 -11.24 -16.04 -4.96
C ALA A 511 -11.33 -16.36 -3.46
N ALA A 512 -12.54 -16.61 -2.95
CA ALA A 512 -12.77 -16.96 -1.56
C ALA A 512 -12.08 -18.27 -1.13
N MET A 513 -12.02 -19.26 -2.03
CA MET A 513 -11.28 -20.51 -1.81
C MET A 513 -9.80 -20.24 -1.55
N GLN A 514 -9.17 -19.31 -2.29
CA GLN A 514 -7.76 -18.99 -2.10
C GLN A 514 -7.47 -18.36 -0.74
N LEU A 515 -8.38 -17.51 -0.25
CA LEU A 515 -8.25 -16.83 1.04
C LEU A 515 -8.27 -17.80 2.23
N VAL A 516 -8.97 -18.94 2.12
CA VAL A 516 -9.12 -19.92 3.21
C VAL A 516 -8.21 -21.16 3.07
N ALA A 517 -7.77 -21.49 1.86
CA ALA A 517 -6.89 -22.63 1.57
C ALA A 517 -5.57 -22.54 2.36
N ASN A 518 -4.99 -23.66 2.81
CA ASN A 518 -3.63 -23.64 3.33
C ASN A 518 -2.61 -23.83 2.19
N HIS A 519 -1.70 -22.86 2.04
CA HIS A 519 -0.69 -22.87 0.98
C HIS A 519 0.69 -23.31 1.47
N ASP A 520 0.87 -23.59 2.77
CA ASP A 520 2.18 -23.94 3.34
C ASP A 520 2.80 -25.14 2.64
N ILE A 521 2.09 -26.28 2.54
CA ILE A 521 2.61 -27.49 1.88
C ILE A 521 2.98 -27.23 0.41
N VAL A 522 2.20 -26.40 -0.28
CA VAL A 522 2.46 -26.05 -1.68
C VAL A 522 3.72 -25.19 -1.79
N PHE A 523 3.89 -24.24 -0.87
CA PHE A 523 5.05 -23.36 -0.83
C PHE A 523 6.31 -24.10 -0.37
N ASP A 524 6.20 -25.02 0.59
CA ASP A 524 7.32 -25.85 1.04
C ASP A 524 7.86 -26.70 -0.13
N ARG A 525 6.95 -27.29 -0.93
CA ARG A 525 7.34 -27.98 -2.17
C ARG A 525 7.97 -27.03 -3.20
N TYR A 526 7.51 -25.79 -3.29
CA TYR A 526 8.18 -24.78 -4.14
C TYR A 526 9.60 -24.49 -3.65
N MET A 527 9.80 -24.38 -2.32
CA MET A 527 11.11 -24.16 -1.71
C MET A 527 12.07 -25.31 -1.99
N GLU A 528 11.58 -26.55 -1.89
CA GLU A 528 12.33 -27.76 -2.26
C GLU A 528 12.72 -27.75 -3.74
N ASN A 529 11.76 -27.52 -4.64
CA ASN A 529 12.00 -27.52 -6.09
C ASN A 529 13.01 -26.45 -6.56
N HIS A 530 13.21 -25.39 -5.78
CA HIS A 530 14.12 -24.29 -6.09
C HIS A 530 15.34 -24.25 -5.16
N ASN A 531 15.58 -25.32 -4.39
CA ASN A 531 16.72 -25.51 -3.50
C ASN A 531 16.97 -24.33 -2.54
N PHE A 532 15.93 -23.82 -1.87
CA PHE A 532 16.05 -22.66 -0.96
C PHE A 532 17.12 -22.87 0.11
N THR A 533 17.16 -24.06 0.70
CA THR A 533 18.13 -24.41 1.75
C THR A 533 19.57 -24.33 1.24
N GLU A 534 19.88 -25.02 0.13
CA GLU A 534 21.21 -25.00 -0.48
C GLU A 534 21.62 -23.58 -0.90
N ALA A 535 20.69 -22.83 -1.49
CA ALA A 535 20.92 -21.44 -1.87
C ALA A 535 21.29 -20.57 -0.67
N ALA A 536 20.58 -20.70 0.45
CA ALA A 536 20.84 -19.94 1.67
C ALA A 536 22.15 -20.36 2.34
N GLU A 537 22.41 -21.66 2.46
CA GLU A 537 23.65 -22.20 3.03
C GLU A 537 24.88 -21.71 2.25
N SER A 538 24.79 -21.66 0.91
CA SER A 538 25.90 -21.22 0.05
C SER A 538 26.37 -19.78 0.29
N VAL A 539 25.51 -18.95 0.92
CA VAL A 539 25.79 -17.53 1.21
C VAL A 539 25.82 -17.24 2.71
N GLY A 540 25.74 -18.27 3.57
CA GLY A 540 25.70 -18.11 5.01
C GLY A 540 24.43 -17.43 5.52
N ALA A 541 23.28 -17.73 4.92
CA ALA A 541 21.97 -17.25 5.33
C ALA A 541 21.07 -18.40 5.80
N THR A 542 19.99 -18.04 6.49
CA THR A 542 18.91 -18.94 6.85
C THR A 542 17.57 -18.20 6.85
N VAL A 543 16.48 -18.94 6.63
CA VAL A 543 15.12 -18.40 6.78
C VAL A 543 14.85 -18.12 8.25
N LYS A 544 14.25 -16.98 8.57
CA LYS A 544 13.77 -16.70 9.91
C LYS A 544 12.57 -17.58 10.21
N LYS A 545 12.66 -18.34 11.31
CA LYS A 545 11.56 -19.19 11.79
C LYS A 545 10.31 -18.35 12.09
N ASP A 546 10.52 -17.25 12.80
CA ASP A 546 9.48 -16.29 13.17
C ASP A 546 9.74 -14.99 12.41
N HIS A 547 8.73 -14.56 11.67
CA HIS A 547 8.76 -13.29 10.95
C HIS A 547 8.62 -12.12 11.93
N THR A 548 9.40 -11.07 11.74
CA THR A 548 9.38 -9.88 12.64
C THR A 548 9.11 -8.57 11.92
N ILE A 549 8.92 -8.60 10.60
CA ILE A 549 8.60 -7.42 9.78
C ILE A 549 7.19 -7.56 9.20
N ILE A 550 6.94 -8.66 8.49
CA ILE A 550 5.68 -8.93 7.82
C ILE A 550 5.33 -10.41 7.92
N GLU A 551 4.06 -10.72 8.20
CA GLU A 551 3.61 -12.11 8.27
C GLU A 551 3.88 -12.86 6.96
N LYS A 552 4.11 -14.19 7.05
CA LYS A 552 4.33 -15.05 5.87
C LYS A 552 3.18 -14.97 4.85
N TRP A 553 1.94 -14.88 5.34
CA TRP A 553 0.72 -14.86 4.52
C TRP A 553 -0.23 -13.71 4.95
N PRO A 554 0.15 -12.44 4.72
CA PRO A 554 -0.50 -11.30 5.36
C PRO A 554 -1.93 -11.04 4.85
N PHE A 555 -2.26 -11.55 3.66
CA PHE A 555 -3.55 -11.32 2.99
C PHE A 555 -4.52 -12.50 3.08
N LYS A 556 -4.25 -13.45 3.98
CA LYS A 556 -5.19 -14.54 4.28
C LYS A 556 -6.15 -14.15 5.38
N VAL A 557 -7.30 -14.81 5.39
CA VAL A 557 -8.31 -14.64 6.45
C VAL A 557 -7.75 -15.22 7.75
N LYS A 558 -7.58 -14.37 8.77
CA LYS A 558 -6.97 -14.75 10.04
C LYS A 558 -8.02 -15.21 11.03
N LEU A 559 -9.13 -14.49 11.11
CA LEU A 559 -10.22 -14.80 12.01
C LEU A 559 -10.99 -16.04 11.53
N ARG A 560 -11.57 -16.76 12.48
CA ARG A 560 -12.42 -17.94 12.25
C ARG A 560 -13.89 -17.53 12.29
N PRO A 561 -14.77 -18.23 11.56
CA PRO A 561 -16.20 -17.97 11.64
C PRO A 561 -16.69 -17.99 13.10
N GLY A 562 -17.51 -16.99 13.46
CA GLY A 562 -18.02 -16.80 14.81
C GLY A 562 -17.14 -15.93 15.73
N GLN A 563 -15.89 -15.64 15.35
CA GLN A 563 -15.10 -14.62 16.05
C GLN A 563 -15.60 -13.21 15.70
N PRO A 564 -15.54 -12.25 16.64
CA PRO A 564 -15.88 -10.86 16.34
C PRO A 564 -15.03 -10.31 15.19
N GLY A 565 -15.67 -9.69 14.19
CA GLY A 565 -14.98 -9.12 13.02
C GLY A 565 -14.65 -10.09 11.90
N ALA A 566 -14.92 -11.40 12.06
CA ALA A 566 -14.48 -12.42 11.10
C ALA A 566 -15.13 -12.29 9.72
N GLN A 567 -16.43 -11.98 9.68
CA GLN A 567 -17.13 -11.78 8.41
C GLN A 567 -16.65 -10.50 7.72
N GLU A 568 -16.42 -9.44 8.50
CA GLU A 568 -15.93 -8.15 8.00
C GLU A 568 -14.52 -8.29 7.40
N GLU A 569 -13.62 -9.04 8.04
CA GLU A 569 -12.28 -9.35 7.50
C GLU A 569 -12.38 -10.15 6.20
N PHE A 570 -13.17 -11.23 6.19
CA PHE A 570 -13.35 -12.06 5.01
C PHE A 570 -13.90 -11.27 3.82
N ASP A 571 -14.97 -10.50 4.05
CA ASP A 571 -15.59 -9.66 3.03
C ASP A 571 -14.64 -8.57 2.52
N ARG A 572 -13.80 -8.00 3.40
CA ARG A 572 -12.80 -7.00 3.03
C ARG A 572 -11.73 -7.62 2.12
N LEU A 573 -11.12 -8.73 2.53
CA LEU A 573 -10.09 -9.41 1.74
C LEU A 573 -10.61 -9.90 0.39
N LEU A 574 -11.87 -10.34 0.31
CA LEU A 574 -12.49 -10.75 -0.95
C LEU A 574 -12.66 -9.59 -1.96
N ARG A 575 -12.67 -8.35 -1.46
CA ARG A 575 -12.74 -7.13 -2.28
C ARG A 575 -11.36 -6.61 -2.69
N ASP A 576 -10.30 -7.09 -2.05
CA ASP A 576 -8.93 -6.64 -2.30
C ASP A 576 -8.36 -7.28 -3.58
N ARG A 577 -7.21 -6.77 -4.02
CA ARG A 577 -6.50 -7.29 -5.20
C ARG A 577 -5.68 -8.54 -4.88
N CYS A 578 -5.14 -8.64 -3.67
CA CYS A 578 -4.37 -9.79 -3.21
C CYS A 578 -5.26 -11.02 -3.08
N LEU A 579 -4.74 -12.19 -3.46
CA LEU A 579 -5.50 -13.45 -3.50
C LEU A 579 -5.28 -14.31 -2.25
N GLY A 580 -4.42 -13.88 -1.32
CA GLY A 580 -4.01 -14.68 -0.16
C GLY A 580 -2.99 -15.76 -0.52
N GLN A 581 -2.34 -15.63 -1.68
CA GLN A 581 -1.32 -16.54 -2.21
C GLN A 581 0.07 -15.89 -2.25
N GLU A 582 0.14 -14.61 -1.92
CA GLU A 582 1.37 -13.84 -1.84
C GLU A 582 2.13 -14.25 -0.56
N CYS A 583 3.30 -14.85 -0.75
CA CYS A 583 4.12 -15.37 0.34
C CYS A 583 5.30 -14.43 0.58
N PHE A 584 5.47 -13.97 1.81
CA PHE A 584 6.70 -13.31 2.23
C PHE A 584 7.61 -14.33 2.89
N VAL A 585 8.92 -14.17 2.70
CA VAL A 585 9.96 -14.93 3.41
C VAL A 585 10.99 -13.94 3.93
N GLU A 586 11.32 -14.07 5.21
CA GLU A 586 12.35 -13.27 5.85
C GLU A 586 13.64 -14.10 6.02
N TRP A 587 14.77 -13.49 5.69
CA TRP A 587 16.09 -14.11 5.72
C TRP A 587 17.02 -13.34 6.65
N LYS A 588 17.91 -14.07 7.32
CA LYS A 588 18.98 -13.50 8.14
C LYS A 588 20.31 -14.17 7.85
N ARG A 589 21.41 -13.49 8.17
CA ARG A 589 22.75 -14.08 8.16
C ARG A 589 22.94 -15.05 9.32
N VAL A 590 23.74 -16.08 9.11
CA VAL A 590 24.19 -17.01 10.14
C VAL A 590 25.51 -16.49 10.71
N ASP A 591 25.62 -16.46 12.04
CA ASP A 591 26.88 -16.08 12.70
C ASP A 591 27.90 -17.22 12.55
N LYS A 592 28.98 -16.95 11.80
CA LYS A 592 30.07 -17.92 11.56
C LYS A 592 30.75 -18.38 12.86
N ASN A 593 30.66 -17.60 13.94
CA ASN A 593 31.27 -17.94 15.24
C ASN A 593 30.41 -18.88 16.09
N ALA A 594 29.13 -19.07 15.76
CA ALA A 594 28.25 -20.01 16.47
C ALA A 594 28.49 -21.46 16.03
N THR A 595 28.75 -21.68 14.73
CA THR A 595 29.05 -23.01 14.14
C THR A 595 30.30 -23.67 14.71
N ASP A 596 31.30 -22.88 15.11
CA ASP A 596 32.57 -23.38 15.65
C ASP A 596 32.46 -23.83 17.12
N LYS A 597 31.39 -23.40 17.82
CA LYS A 597 31.08 -23.86 19.19
C LYS A 597 30.30 -25.17 19.18
N THR A 598 29.36 -25.36 18.25
CA THR A 598 28.56 -26.59 18.15
C THR A 598 29.42 -27.80 17.74
N GLU A 599 30.38 -27.65 16.82
CA GLU A 599 31.31 -28.72 16.45
C GLU A 599 32.27 -29.13 17.58
N LYS A 600 32.59 -28.22 18.51
CA LYS A 600 33.42 -28.55 19.69
C LYS A 600 32.64 -29.30 20.76
N THR A 601 31.36 -29.02 20.95
CA THR A 601 30.50 -29.80 21.86
C THR A 601 30.18 -31.20 21.32
N ASP A 602 29.95 -31.36 20.03
CA ASP A 602 29.60 -32.67 19.44
C ASP A 602 30.77 -33.66 19.39
N LYS A 603 32.02 -33.19 19.50
CA LYS A 603 33.21 -34.06 19.57
C LYS A 603 33.53 -34.57 20.97
N ILE A 604 32.97 -33.97 22.04
CA ILE A 604 33.26 -34.37 23.43
C ILE A 604 32.33 -35.52 23.89
N ASP A 605 31.13 -35.65 23.31
CA ASP A 605 30.12 -36.64 23.75
C ASP A 605 30.12 -37.99 22.98
N ARG A 606 31.10 -38.22 22.08
CA ARG A 606 31.21 -39.49 21.31
C ARG A 606 32.34 -40.41 21.77
N ALA A 607 32.55 -40.54 23.08
CA ALA A 607 33.35 -41.64 23.65
C ALA A 607 32.45 -42.81 24.09
N PRO A 608 32.64 -44.04 23.59
CA PRO A 608 31.73 -45.15 23.85
C PRO A 608 31.85 -45.66 25.29
N ARG A 609 30.77 -45.57 26.08
CA ARG A 609 30.66 -46.25 27.38
C ARG A 609 30.19 -47.69 27.17
N MET A 610 31.03 -48.67 27.55
CA MET A 610 30.66 -50.09 27.58
C MET A 610 29.54 -50.39 28.60
N PRO A 611 28.65 -51.36 28.34
CA PRO A 611 27.60 -51.74 29.28
C PRO A 611 28.13 -52.65 30.39
N LYS A 612 27.81 -52.31 31.65
CA LYS A 612 28.04 -53.20 32.80
C LYS A 612 26.93 -54.25 32.91
N ILE A 613 27.33 -55.51 32.82
CA ILE A 613 26.53 -56.70 33.09
C ILE A 613 26.33 -56.82 34.61
N GLY A 614 25.08 -56.95 35.06
CA GLY A 614 24.72 -57.33 36.42
C GLY A 614 23.78 -58.54 36.40
N LYS A 615 24.20 -59.65 36.98
CA LYS A 615 23.39 -60.87 37.17
C LYS A 615 22.58 -60.77 38.48
N LEU A 616 21.27 -60.98 38.31
CA LEU A 616 20.25 -61.69 39.12
C LEU A 616 20.20 -61.54 40.65
N ALA A 617 18.97 -61.28 41.13
CA ALA A 617 18.29 -62.16 42.09
C ALA A 617 16.74 -62.09 41.94
N ILE A 618 16.15 -63.30 41.83
CA ILE A 618 14.73 -63.71 41.80
C ILE A 618 13.97 -63.48 40.49
#